data_AF-A0A5M9HP95-F1
#
_entry.id   AF-A0A5M9HP95-F1
#
_cell.length_a   1.000
_cell.length_b   1.000
_cell.length_c   1.000
_cell.angle_alpha   90.00
_cell.angle_beta   90.00
_cell.angle_gamma   90.00
#
_symmetry.space_group_name_H-M   'P 1'
#
loop_
_entity.id
_entity.type
_entity.pdbx_description
1 polymer ?
#
loop_
_entity_poly.entity_id
_entity_poly.type
_entity_poly.pdbx_seq_one_letter_code
_entity_poly.pdbx_strand_id
1 'polypeptide(L)'
;MSYHAFSKNIKVKASLKVLLLIFFSCHLGSCKKDASNEESLTIEVYDATQWSADFPDGRPAESATVSLYLSKQDYKDKRAFKSQKTDINGSVVINAAPGSYFIVAEKERAGKILSNVVATGTSASGLPQGFALEGLFQSEQEINNSPGQAYAKPGNFKRKDINGDGIVNEADLAELPYASISVGMNGTPATKIIIGAIDNSGSAPIVKNATDLKFALNAAYLSIYDVQKQFNATDAVLSDDADGTGSLTGYRHFDDFSFDASEGSILTLWNTAFSAVTRINTVIYYASYIDLPSAEKELFTAEAKGLRGYVYLMLGSYFGNVPVITSTNLSATISPVTQFQATVFQQVNNDLEEAHRILPLSWPESDRYRLSKAAAAGLLAKLAITKKDYNGAYQYTTEVINSNKYLFSSNANAVFESLSDKEILWNVNQANQETYFYETFGRGRFHSILRLTEIYLIMAEAQLATRQYAEASSTLSILAGRRNIAFTPFANAEEGYTQLQSIWKQEMFREGNRFTSLIRWNKAAEVLGNKGFKAHHILLPIPERAQQLNSHLQQNPGY
;
A
#
# COMPACT_ATOMS: atom_id res chain seq x y z
N MET A 1 7.56 -65.58 -45.70
CA MET A 1 8.41 -66.08 -44.61
C MET A 1 7.60 -65.88 -43.33
N SER A 2 7.05 -66.90 -42.66
CA SER A 2 7.66 -68.12 -42.08
C SER A 2 8.40 -67.80 -40.77
N TYR A 3 8.15 -68.47 -39.62
CA TYR A 3 7.19 -69.55 -39.29
C TYR A 3 7.09 -69.73 -37.75
N HIS A 4 6.12 -70.52 -37.24
CA HIS A 4 5.87 -70.94 -35.82
C HIS A 4 5.12 -69.96 -34.89
N ALA A 5 4.44 -70.37 -33.80
CA ALA A 5 3.64 -71.58 -33.44
C ALA A 5 3.01 -71.28 -32.04
N PHE A 6 1.69 -71.15 -31.81
CA PHE A 6 0.56 -72.09 -31.81
C PHE A 6 0.48 -73.07 -30.60
N SER A 7 -0.77 -73.35 -30.13
CA SER A 7 -1.18 -74.29 -29.04
C SER A 7 -0.92 -73.81 -27.60
N LYS A 8 -1.80 -73.91 -26.57
CA LYS A 8 -3.18 -74.45 -26.31
C LYS A 8 -3.69 -73.83 -24.95
N ASN A 9 -4.91 -73.99 -24.38
CA ASN A 9 -6.10 -74.79 -24.68
C ASN A 9 -7.45 -74.22 -24.11
N ILE A 10 -8.56 -74.84 -24.54
CA ILE A 10 -9.88 -75.17 -23.90
C ILE A 10 -10.10 -74.74 -22.41
N LYS A 11 -11.17 -74.01 -21.99
CA LYS A 11 -12.66 -74.15 -22.06
C LYS A 11 -13.34 -75.17 -21.11
N VAL A 12 -14.24 -74.70 -20.22
CA VAL A 12 -15.37 -75.48 -19.62
C VAL A 12 -16.62 -74.57 -19.53
N LYS A 13 -17.84 -75.15 -19.56
CA LYS A 13 -19.15 -74.47 -19.39
C LYS A 13 -20.01 -75.15 -18.31
N ALA A 14 -20.68 -74.37 -17.47
CA ALA A 14 -22.03 -74.60 -16.91
C ALA A 14 -22.48 -73.27 -16.22
N SER A 15 -23.67 -72.67 -16.32
CA SER A 15 -25.03 -73.01 -16.75
C SER A 15 -25.97 -73.63 -15.69
N LEU A 16 -26.87 -72.81 -15.14
CA LEU A 16 -28.20 -73.25 -14.68
C LEU A 16 -29.23 -72.10 -14.85
N LYS A 17 -30.53 -72.42 -14.92
CA LYS A 17 -31.65 -71.49 -15.17
C LYS A 17 -32.72 -71.59 -14.07
N VAL A 18 -33.27 -70.46 -13.62
CA VAL A 18 -34.71 -70.16 -13.40
C VAL A 18 -34.81 -68.62 -13.52
N LEU A 19 -35.63 -67.92 -14.32
CA LEU A 19 -36.87 -68.13 -15.07
C LEU A 19 -38.18 -67.81 -14.31
N LEU A 20 -38.64 -66.56 -14.39
CA LEU A 20 -40.02 -66.26 -14.84
C LEU A 20 -40.14 -64.83 -15.42
N LEU A 21 -41.08 -64.64 -16.35
CA LEU A 21 -41.48 -63.34 -16.90
C LEU A 21 -42.85 -62.94 -16.32
N ILE A 22 -43.10 -61.65 -16.18
CA ILE A 22 -44.41 -61.06 -16.54
C ILE A 22 -44.15 -59.77 -17.33
N PHE A 23 -44.65 -59.69 -18.57
CA PHE A 23 -44.88 -58.42 -19.26
C PHE A 23 -46.20 -57.84 -18.76
N PHE A 24 -46.28 -56.55 -18.48
CA PHE A 24 -47.57 -55.85 -18.52
C PHE A 24 -47.47 -54.46 -19.12
N SER A 25 -48.49 -54.14 -19.93
CA SER A 25 -48.57 -52.99 -20.81
C SER A 25 -48.58 -51.66 -20.07
N CYS A 26 -47.96 -50.63 -20.67
CA CYS A 26 -48.28 -49.25 -20.31
C CYS A 26 -49.75 -48.96 -20.68
N HIS A 27 -50.57 -48.63 -19.68
CA HIS A 27 -51.95 -48.20 -19.84
C HIS A 27 -52.27 -47.07 -18.85
N LEU A 28 -53.28 -46.27 -19.20
CA LEU A 28 -53.70 -45.04 -18.54
C LEU A 28 -53.86 -45.18 -17.02
N GLY A 29 -53.01 -44.51 -16.24
CA GLY A 29 -53.16 -44.46 -14.78
C GLY A 29 -51.93 -43.99 -14.02
N SER A 30 -51.81 -42.67 -13.83
CA SER A 30 -50.88 -42.03 -12.87
C SER A 30 -49.46 -42.61 -12.78
N CYS A 31 -48.58 -42.21 -13.69
CA CYS A 31 -47.21 -41.92 -13.28
C CYS A 31 -47.26 -40.71 -12.32
N LYS A 32 -47.42 -40.97 -11.01
CA LYS A 32 -46.83 -40.06 -10.03
C LYS A 32 -45.35 -39.98 -10.40
N LYS A 33 -44.79 -38.78 -10.51
CA LYS A 33 -43.35 -38.63 -10.36
C LYS A 33 -42.99 -39.28 -9.03
N ASP A 34 -41.97 -40.12 -9.00
CA ASP A 34 -41.34 -40.46 -7.73
C ASP A 34 -40.99 -39.14 -7.04
N ALA A 35 -41.41 -39.01 -5.78
CA ALA A 35 -40.99 -37.87 -4.99
C ALA A 35 -39.46 -37.91 -4.96
N SER A 36 -38.81 -36.83 -5.35
CA SER A 36 -37.37 -36.70 -5.19
C SER A 36 -37.10 -36.78 -3.70
N ASN A 37 -36.57 -37.92 -3.24
CA ASN A 37 -36.08 -38.13 -1.87
C ASN A 37 -34.80 -37.30 -1.68
N GLU A 38 -34.92 -35.97 -1.80
CA GLU A 38 -33.90 -34.99 -1.48
C GLU A 38 -34.30 -34.30 -0.18
N GLU A 39 -33.40 -34.35 0.80
CA GLU A 39 -33.55 -33.70 2.09
C GLU A 39 -32.95 -32.28 2.01
N SER A 40 -33.54 -31.34 2.74
CA SER A 40 -33.02 -29.98 2.85
C SER A 40 -31.79 -29.95 3.77
N LEU A 41 -30.63 -29.59 3.22
CA LEU A 41 -29.41 -29.34 4.00
C LEU A 41 -29.17 -27.84 4.10
N THR A 42 -29.36 -27.28 5.29
CA THR A 42 -28.95 -25.90 5.61
C THR A 42 -27.45 -25.86 5.91
N ILE A 43 -26.74 -24.94 5.27
CA ILE A 43 -25.30 -24.71 5.43
C ILE A 43 -25.08 -23.23 5.75
N GLU A 44 -24.33 -22.95 6.80
CA GLU A 44 -23.98 -21.59 7.24
C GLU A 44 -22.47 -21.39 7.06
N VAL A 45 -22.07 -20.36 6.31
CA VAL A 45 -20.66 -20.10 5.97
C VAL A 45 -20.16 -18.85 6.68
N TYR A 46 -19.01 -18.94 7.34
CA TYR A 46 -18.39 -17.84 8.06
C TYR A 46 -16.96 -17.56 7.57
N ASP A 47 -16.61 -16.30 7.41
CA ASP A 47 -15.29 -15.80 7.01
C ASP A 47 -14.41 -15.56 8.25
N ALA A 48 -13.51 -16.51 8.52
CA ALA A 48 -12.58 -16.49 9.64
C ALA A 48 -11.58 -15.33 9.61
N THR A 49 -11.33 -14.73 8.44
CA THR A 49 -10.50 -13.50 8.36
C THR A 49 -11.22 -12.29 8.94
N GLN A 50 -12.45 -12.44 9.43
CA GLN A 50 -13.21 -11.42 10.17
C GLN A 50 -13.52 -11.85 11.62
N TRP A 51 -12.75 -12.79 12.17
CA TRP A 51 -12.86 -13.23 13.57
C TRP A 51 -12.64 -12.09 14.58
N SER A 52 -13.41 -12.11 15.67
CA SER A 52 -13.15 -11.39 16.93
C SER A 52 -13.81 -12.15 18.09
N ALA A 53 -13.62 -11.69 19.33
CA ALA A 53 -14.30 -12.28 20.50
C ALA A 53 -15.84 -12.25 20.38
N ASP A 54 -16.40 -11.25 19.70
CA ASP A 54 -17.84 -11.11 19.42
C ASP A 54 -18.31 -11.94 18.21
N PHE A 55 -17.36 -12.43 17.39
CA PHE A 55 -17.59 -13.18 16.16
C PHE A 55 -16.67 -14.42 16.12
N PRO A 56 -16.91 -15.43 16.98
CA PRO A 56 -15.97 -16.53 17.25
C PRO A 56 -15.77 -17.50 16.08
N ASP A 57 -16.68 -17.53 15.11
CA ASP A 57 -16.54 -18.27 13.85
C ASP A 57 -16.03 -17.38 12.69
N GLY A 58 -15.93 -16.07 12.91
CA GLY A 58 -15.86 -15.06 11.85
C GLY A 58 -17.21 -14.39 11.57
N ARG A 59 -17.28 -13.60 10.49
CA ARG A 59 -18.52 -12.94 10.02
C ARG A 59 -19.24 -13.81 8.98
N PRO A 60 -20.59 -13.77 8.89
CA PRO A 60 -21.31 -14.48 7.84
C PRO A 60 -20.79 -14.15 6.43
N ALA A 61 -20.53 -15.17 5.62
CA ALA A 61 -19.85 -15.05 4.34
C ALA A 61 -20.87 -14.99 3.19
N GLU A 62 -21.48 -13.83 2.98
CA GLU A 62 -22.39 -13.58 1.85
C GLU A 62 -21.77 -13.93 0.49
N SER A 63 -22.55 -14.48 -0.43
CA SER A 63 -22.13 -14.84 -1.80
C SER A 63 -20.94 -15.81 -1.89
N ALA A 64 -20.58 -16.49 -0.80
CA ALA A 64 -19.69 -17.64 -0.83
C ALA A 64 -20.35 -18.78 -1.62
N THR A 65 -19.57 -19.44 -2.48
CA THR A 65 -20.07 -20.56 -3.29
C THR A 65 -19.85 -21.86 -2.54
N VAL A 66 -20.95 -22.50 -2.13
CA VAL A 66 -20.94 -23.80 -1.46
C VAL A 66 -21.19 -24.89 -2.48
N SER A 67 -20.32 -25.89 -2.52
CA SER A 67 -20.34 -27.00 -3.48
C SER A 67 -20.30 -28.34 -2.78
N LEU A 68 -21.21 -29.23 -3.16
CA LEU A 68 -21.26 -30.63 -2.71
C LEU A 68 -20.57 -31.52 -3.74
N TYR A 69 -19.70 -32.42 -3.28
CA TYR A 69 -19.00 -33.41 -4.11
C TYR A 69 -19.26 -34.83 -3.59
N LEU A 70 -19.47 -35.78 -4.51
CA LEU A 70 -19.69 -37.20 -4.19
C LEU A 70 -18.38 -37.92 -3.81
N SER A 71 -17.23 -37.41 -4.25
CA SER A 71 -15.91 -37.94 -3.91
C SER A 71 -14.82 -36.87 -3.93
N LYS A 72 -13.65 -37.15 -3.32
CA LYS A 72 -12.47 -36.28 -3.45
C LYS A 72 -11.95 -36.18 -4.90
N GLN A 73 -12.16 -37.23 -5.70
CA GLN A 73 -11.81 -37.23 -7.12
C GLN A 73 -12.72 -36.29 -7.92
N ASP A 74 -14.01 -36.21 -7.59
CA ASP A 74 -14.91 -35.21 -8.18
C ASP A 74 -14.51 -33.78 -7.81
N TYR A 75 -14.01 -33.54 -6.59
CA TYR A 75 -13.44 -32.23 -6.21
C TYR A 75 -12.22 -31.86 -7.06
N LYS A 76 -11.27 -32.77 -7.21
CA LYS A 76 -10.08 -32.61 -8.07
C LYS A 76 -10.44 -32.38 -9.55
N ASP A 77 -11.46 -33.08 -10.04
CA ASP A 77 -12.00 -32.90 -11.39
C ASP A 77 -12.92 -31.67 -11.53
N LYS A 78 -13.15 -30.91 -10.44
CA LYS A 78 -14.08 -29.77 -10.34
C LYS A 78 -15.53 -30.10 -10.77
N ARG A 79 -15.95 -31.34 -10.53
CA ARG A 79 -17.25 -31.92 -10.87
C ARG A 79 -18.21 -31.89 -9.67
N ALA A 80 -18.65 -30.70 -9.27
CA ALA A 80 -19.63 -30.57 -8.20
C ALA A 80 -20.97 -31.24 -8.57
N PHE A 81 -21.61 -31.90 -7.60
CA PHE A 81 -22.96 -32.45 -7.73
C PHE A 81 -24.01 -31.35 -7.73
N LYS A 82 -23.89 -30.41 -6.77
CA LYS A 82 -24.65 -29.16 -6.70
C LYS A 82 -23.75 -28.06 -6.14
N SER A 83 -23.90 -26.84 -6.67
CA SER A 83 -23.24 -25.64 -6.18
C SER A 83 -24.23 -24.49 -6.10
N GLN A 84 -24.21 -23.74 -5.00
CA GLN A 84 -25.14 -22.63 -4.74
C GLN A 84 -24.44 -21.55 -3.90
N LYS A 85 -24.87 -20.29 -4.03
CA LYS A 85 -24.35 -19.18 -3.23
C LYS A 85 -25.14 -18.96 -1.96
N THR A 86 -24.45 -18.50 -0.92
CA THR A 86 -25.03 -18.02 0.34
C THR A 86 -25.72 -16.67 0.20
N ASP A 87 -26.75 -16.47 1.01
CA ASP A 87 -27.44 -15.19 1.20
C ASP A 87 -26.63 -14.19 2.05
N ILE A 88 -27.20 -13.02 2.33
CA ILE A 88 -26.59 -11.98 3.18
C ILE A 88 -26.28 -12.45 4.62
N ASN A 89 -26.97 -13.48 5.09
CA ASN A 89 -26.77 -14.10 6.40
C ASN A 89 -25.73 -15.23 6.35
N GLY A 90 -25.01 -15.40 5.23
CA GLY A 90 -24.05 -16.48 5.02
C GLY A 90 -24.72 -17.86 4.91
N SER A 91 -26.04 -17.94 4.75
CA SER A 91 -26.81 -19.19 4.78
C SER A 91 -27.20 -19.66 3.37
N VAL A 92 -27.26 -20.97 3.17
CA VAL A 92 -27.79 -21.59 1.94
C VAL A 92 -28.50 -22.89 2.28
N VAL A 93 -29.62 -23.18 1.61
CA VAL A 93 -30.29 -24.48 1.67
C VAL A 93 -30.07 -25.19 0.34
N ILE A 94 -29.40 -26.34 0.39
CA ILE A 94 -29.15 -27.21 -0.77
C ILE A 94 -29.92 -28.51 -0.55
N ASN A 95 -30.84 -28.84 -1.45
CA ASN A 95 -31.54 -30.13 -1.39
C ASN A 95 -30.61 -31.24 -1.92
N ALA A 96 -30.47 -32.36 -1.21
CA ALA A 96 -29.61 -33.47 -1.63
C ALA A 96 -30.20 -34.83 -1.21
N ALA A 97 -29.99 -35.86 -2.02
CA ALA A 97 -30.46 -37.21 -1.69
C ALA A 97 -29.67 -37.79 -0.50
N PRO A 98 -30.28 -38.61 0.39
CA PRO A 98 -29.59 -39.28 1.48
C PRO A 98 -28.32 -40.02 1.01
N GLY A 99 -27.20 -39.72 1.67
CA GLY A 99 -25.87 -40.11 1.22
C GLY A 99 -24.77 -39.28 1.90
N SER A 100 -23.51 -39.57 1.58
CA SER A 100 -22.38 -38.80 2.09
C SER A 100 -21.81 -37.85 1.03
N TYR A 101 -21.48 -36.63 1.46
CA TYR A 101 -20.98 -35.57 0.57
C TYR A 101 -19.81 -34.83 1.22
N PHE A 102 -18.81 -34.50 0.42
CA PHE A 102 -17.78 -33.52 0.80
C PHE A 102 -18.29 -32.12 0.50
N ILE A 103 -18.24 -31.21 1.49
CA ILE A 103 -18.61 -29.80 1.31
C ILE A 103 -17.35 -28.96 1.14
N VAL A 104 -17.30 -28.18 0.05
CA VAL A 104 -16.30 -27.12 -0.12
C VAL A 104 -17.02 -25.80 -0.30
N ALA A 105 -16.73 -24.84 0.57
CA ALA A 105 -17.17 -23.45 0.45
C ALA A 105 -15.98 -22.59 0.03
N GLU A 106 -16.19 -21.72 -0.96
CA GLU A 106 -15.17 -20.84 -1.53
C GLU A 106 -15.71 -19.41 -1.70
N LYS A 107 -14.94 -18.40 -1.28
CA LYS A 107 -15.23 -16.98 -1.55
C LYS A 107 -13.96 -16.28 -2.01
N GLU A 108 -14.01 -15.63 -3.16
CA GLU A 108 -12.93 -14.72 -3.55
C GLU A 108 -13.01 -13.43 -2.72
N ARG A 109 -11.88 -13.01 -2.17
CA ARG A 109 -11.72 -11.74 -1.46
C ARG A 109 -10.36 -11.14 -1.81
N ALA A 110 -10.36 -10.07 -2.61
CA ALA A 110 -9.17 -9.35 -3.08
C ALA A 110 -8.10 -10.26 -3.74
N GLY A 111 -8.51 -11.07 -4.73
CA GLY A 111 -7.59 -11.95 -5.48
C GLY A 111 -7.09 -13.18 -4.72
N LYS A 112 -7.62 -13.46 -3.52
CA LYS A 112 -7.40 -14.71 -2.78
C LYS A 112 -8.71 -15.48 -2.65
N ILE A 113 -8.65 -16.80 -2.77
CA ILE A 113 -9.78 -17.68 -2.41
C ILE A 113 -9.68 -18.00 -0.92
N LEU A 114 -10.73 -17.68 -0.18
CA LEU A 114 -10.96 -18.17 1.18
C LEU A 114 -11.75 -19.47 1.10
N SER A 115 -11.31 -20.51 1.82
CA SER A 115 -12.00 -21.81 1.82
C SER A 115 -11.87 -22.57 3.14
N ASN A 116 -12.71 -23.59 3.32
CA ASN A 116 -12.55 -24.65 4.32
C ASN A 116 -11.59 -25.76 3.82
N VAL A 117 -11.18 -25.72 2.56
CA VAL A 117 -10.15 -26.60 1.97
C VAL A 117 -8.87 -25.78 1.80
N VAL A 118 -8.04 -25.79 2.84
CA VAL A 118 -6.78 -25.04 2.89
C VAL A 118 -5.60 -25.94 2.53
N ALA A 119 -5.38 -26.12 1.22
CA ALA A 119 -4.28 -26.93 0.71
C ALA A 119 -2.92 -26.21 0.88
N THR A 120 -1.90 -26.98 1.27
CA THR A 120 -0.48 -26.57 1.33
C THR A 120 0.36 -27.21 0.23
N GLY A 121 -0.15 -28.25 -0.44
CA GLY A 121 0.53 -28.95 -1.53
C GLY A 121 -0.39 -29.94 -2.26
N THR A 122 0.21 -30.96 -2.86
CA THR A 122 -0.47 -32.00 -3.65
C THR A 122 0.09 -33.36 -3.27
N SER A 123 -0.78 -34.33 -3.00
CA SER A 123 -0.39 -35.69 -2.58
C SER A 123 0.14 -36.52 -3.75
N ALA A 124 0.70 -37.70 -3.44
CA ALA A 124 1.12 -38.68 -4.43
C ALA A 124 0.00 -39.19 -5.36
N SER A 125 -1.28 -39.05 -4.99
CA SER A 125 -2.43 -39.36 -5.86
C SER A 125 -2.82 -38.20 -6.79
N GLY A 126 -2.17 -37.04 -6.66
CA GLY A 126 -2.55 -35.80 -7.32
C GLY A 126 -3.77 -35.11 -6.70
N LEU A 127 -4.22 -35.52 -5.51
CA LEU A 127 -5.24 -34.80 -4.74
C LEU A 127 -4.61 -33.59 -4.01
N PRO A 128 -5.34 -32.49 -3.81
CA PRO A 128 -4.86 -31.40 -2.94
C PRO A 128 -4.58 -31.93 -1.53
N GLN A 129 -3.45 -31.54 -0.95
CA GLN A 129 -3.01 -31.98 0.37
C GLN A 129 -2.88 -30.79 1.32
N GLY A 130 -3.28 -30.96 2.57
CA GLY A 130 -3.24 -29.93 3.59
C GLY A 130 -3.71 -30.45 4.94
N PHE A 131 -3.89 -29.55 5.90
CA PHE A 131 -4.33 -29.94 7.24
C PHE A 131 -5.84 -30.14 7.31
N ALA A 132 -6.27 -31.15 8.07
CA ALA A 132 -7.65 -31.23 8.52
C ALA A 132 -7.92 -30.13 9.56
N LEU A 133 -9.11 -29.52 9.51
CA LEU A 133 -9.48 -28.35 10.31
C LEU A 133 -10.61 -28.72 11.29
N GLU A 134 -10.52 -28.29 12.54
CA GLU A 134 -11.50 -28.62 13.59
C GLU A 134 -12.20 -27.39 14.19
N GLY A 135 -11.76 -26.18 13.86
CA GLY A 135 -12.35 -24.92 14.31
C GLY A 135 -11.38 -23.75 14.16
N LEU A 136 -11.61 -22.67 14.92
CA LEU A 136 -10.68 -21.56 15.11
C LEU A 136 -10.23 -21.50 16.57
N PHE A 137 -8.96 -21.19 16.83
CA PHE A 137 -8.49 -20.88 18.18
C PHE A 137 -9.15 -19.60 18.69
N GLN A 138 -9.66 -19.61 19.92
CA GLN A 138 -10.36 -18.47 20.53
C GLN A 138 -9.48 -17.66 21.50
N SER A 139 -8.38 -18.24 22.00
CA SER A 139 -7.48 -17.57 22.95
C SER A 139 -6.07 -18.15 22.98
N GLU A 140 -5.11 -17.40 23.51
CA GLU A 140 -3.74 -17.89 23.79
C GLU A 140 -3.73 -19.05 24.79
N GLN A 141 -4.64 -19.05 25.76
CA GLN A 141 -4.80 -20.15 26.71
C GLN A 141 -5.25 -21.45 26.01
N GLU A 142 -6.11 -21.35 24.99
CA GLU A 142 -6.51 -22.52 24.20
C GLU A 142 -5.35 -23.07 23.36
N ILE A 143 -4.54 -22.18 22.78
CA ILE A 143 -3.35 -22.54 21.99
C ILE A 143 -2.35 -23.28 22.88
N ASN A 144 -2.04 -22.75 24.06
CA ASN A 144 -1.13 -23.37 25.02
C ASN A 144 -1.64 -24.71 25.60
N ASN A 145 -2.95 -25.00 25.46
CA ASN A 145 -3.60 -26.24 25.91
C ASN A 145 -3.94 -27.21 24.75
N SER A 146 -3.47 -26.93 23.53
CA SER A 146 -3.73 -27.75 22.33
C SER A 146 -2.43 -28.39 21.80
N PRO A 147 -2.51 -29.39 20.89
CA PRO A 147 -1.34 -29.88 20.17
C PRO A 147 -0.53 -28.73 19.53
N GLY A 148 0.79 -28.83 19.59
CA GLY A 148 1.73 -27.77 19.27
C GLY A 148 1.68 -27.36 17.80
N GLN A 149 0.90 -26.33 17.48
CA GLN A 149 0.74 -25.81 16.13
C GLN A 149 1.59 -24.55 15.91
N ALA A 150 2.57 -24.63 15.00
CA ALA A 150 3.42 -23.49 14.66
C ALA A 150 2.62 -22.27 14.18
N TYR A 151 2.97 -21.08 14.70
CA TYR A 151 2.34 -19.78 14.40
C TYR A 151 0.82 -19.70 14.71
N ALA A 152 0.31 -20.54 15.61
CA ALA A 152 -1.05 -20.42 16.12
C ALA A 152 -1.25 -19.07 16.85
N LYS A 153 -2.42 -18.46 16.62
CA LYS A 153 -2.89 -17.19 17.18
C LYS A 153 -4.43 -17.24 17.24
N PRO A 154 -5.10 -16.47 18.11
CA PRO A 154 -6.57 -16.38 18.09
C PRO A 154 -7.10 -15.99 16.70
N GLY A 155 -8.19 -16.62 16.27
CA GLY A 155 -8.76 -16.54 14.93
C GLY A 155 -8.13 -17.46 13.88
N ASN A 156 -6.94 -18.04 14.11
CA ASN A 156 -6.35 -19.01 13.17
C ASN A 156 -7.04 -20.37 13.27
N PHE A 157 -7.09 -21.09 12.14
CA PHE A 157 -7.61 -22.44 12.10
C PHE A 157 -6.86 -23.35 13.08
N LYS A 158 -7.64 -24.03 13.92
CA LYS A 158 -7.20 -25.16 14.73
C LYS A 158 -7.11 -26.38 13.82
N ARG A 159 -5.90 -26.87 13.64
CA ARG A 159 -5.61 -28.05 12.82
C ARG A 159 -5.71 -29.31 13.66
N LYS A 160 -6.09 -30.42 13.02
CA LYS A 160 -6.11 -31.73 13.64
C LYS A 160 -4.69 -32.30 13.76
N ASP A 161 -4.35 -32.77 14.95
CA ASP A 161 -3.31 -33.77 15.17
C ASP A 161 -3.88 -35.14 14.73
N ILE A 162 -3.28 -35.72 13.68
CA ILE A 162 -3.75 -36.96 13.03
C ILE A 162 -2.91 -38.16 13.50
N ASN A 163 -1.62 -37.96 13.77
CA ASN A 163 -0.74 -39.06 14.18
C ASN A 163 -0.78 -39.33 15.71
N GLY A 164 -1.23 -38.38 16.52
CA GLY A 164 -1.34 -38.45 17.98
C GLY A 164 -0.06 -38.12 18.74
N ASP A 165 0.93 -37.45 18.13
CA ASP A 165 2.22 -37.11 18.75
C ASP A 165 2.20 -35.82 19.59
N GLY A 166 1.14 -35.02 19.49
CA GLY A 166 0.96 -33.77 20.21
C GLY A 166 1.55 -32.53 19.53
N ILE A 167 2.06 -32.62 18.30
CA ILE A 167 2.70 -31.53 17.55
C ILE A 167 2.19 -31.51 16.11
N VAL A 168 1.38 -30.54 15.72
CA VAL A 168 0.85 -30.48 14.35
C VAL A 168 1.95 -30.15 13.34
N ASN A 169 2.33 -31.13 12.53
CA ASN A 169 3.48 -31.08 11.62
C ASN A 169 3.18 -31.71 10.24
N GLU A 170 4.19 -31.92 9.39
CA GLU A 170 4.00 -32.48 8.05
C GLU A 170 3.41 -33.90 8.04
N ALA A 171 3.54 -34.64 9.14
CA ALA A 171 2.90 -35.95 9.34
C ALA A 171 1.35 -35.88 9.36
N ASP A 172 0.76 -34.73 9.65
CA ASP A 172 -0.70 -34.53 9.74
C ASP A 172 -1.35 -34.02 8.44
N LEU A 173 -0.59 -34.03 7.34
CA LEU A 173 -1.04 -33.58 6.03
C LEU A 173 -1.91 -34.64 5.33
N ALA A 174 -3.22 -34.43 5.33
CA ALA A 174 -4.21 -35.31 4.71
C ALA A 174 -4.65 -34.83 3.30
N GLU A 175 -5.21 -35.76 2.51
CA GLU A 175 -5.85 -35.42 1.23
C GLU A 175 -7.18 -34.71 1.46
N LEU A 176 -7.39 -33.58 0.77
CA LEU A 176 -8.53 -32.71 0.95
C LEU A 176 -9.57 -32.84 -0.19
N PRO A 177 -10.86 -32.52 0.06
CA PRO A 177 -11.48 -32.23 1.36
C PRO A 177 -11.38 -33.42 2.33
N TYR A 178 -11.07 -33.13 3.60
CA TYR A 178 -10.86 -34.17 4.62
C TYR A 178 -12.18 -34.76 5.11
N ALA A 179 -13.10 -33.91 5.57
CA ALA A 179 -14.36 -34.30 6.18
C ALA A 179 -15.50 -34.38 5.15
N SER A 180 -16.42 -35.31 5.39
CA SER A 180 -17.70 -35.43 4.69
C SER A 180 -18.84 -35.37 5.69
N ILE A 181 -19.99 -34.85 5.24
CA ILE A 181 -21.25 -34.94 5.99
C ILE A 181 -22.05 -36.18 5.56
N SER A 182 -23.08 -36.52 6.33
CA SER A 182 -24.09 -37.51 5.96
C SER A 182 -25.47 -36.85 5.96
N VAL A 183 -26.13 -36.86 4.81
CA VAL A 183 -27.53 -36.42 4.65
C VAL A 183 -28.44 -37.61 5.00
N GLY A 184 -29.36 -37.42 5.96
CA GLY A 184 -30.24 -38.48 6.47
C GLY A 184 -31.73 -38.15 6.33
N MET A 185 -32.56 -39.20 6.22
CA MET A 185 -34.01 -39.17 5.94
C MET A 185 -34.92 -38.53 7.03
N ASN A 186 -34.35 -37.81 7.99
CA ASN A 186 -35.08 -37.12 9.06
C ASN A 186 -34.62 -35.65 9.18
N GLY A 187 -34.16 -35.07 8.08
CA GLY A 187 -33.42 -33.80 8.07
C GLY A 187 -31.97 -33.94 8.56
N THR A 188 -31.12 -33.02 8.11
CA THR A 188 -29.73 -32.88 8.59
C THR A 188 -29.64 -31.59 9.42
N PRO A 189 -29.04 -31.59 10.63
CA PRO A 189 -28.84 -30.35 11.38
C PRO A 189 -27.99 -29.35 10.57
N ALA A 190 -28.24 -28.05 10.78
CA ALA A 190 -27.54 -27.00 10.05
C ALA A 190 -26.02 -27.15 10.20
N THR A 191 -25.31 -27.22 9.07
CA THR A 191 -23.87 -27.46 9.05
C THR A 191 -23.13 -26.14 8.93
N LYS A 192 -22.37 -25.78 9.98
CA LYS A 192 -21.47 -24.63 9.93
C LYS A 192 -20.19 -24.97 9.17
N ILE A 193 -19.80 -24.12 8.23
CA ILE A 193 -18.54 -24.18 7.48
C ILE A 193 -17.77 -22.88 7.70
N ILE A 194 -16.51 -22.99 8.13
CA ILE A 194 -15.64 -21.84 8.33
C ILE A 194 -14.64 -21.78 7.17
N ILE A 195 -14.63 -20.66 6.44
CA ILE A 195 -13.70 -20.41 5.32
C ILE A 195 -12.64 -19.38 5.73
N GLY A 196 -11.42 -19.52 5.22
CA GLY A 196 -10.33 -18.62 5.57
C GLY A 196 -9.03 -18.90 4.82
N ALA A 197 -7.91 -18.55 5.45
CA ALA A 197 -6.55 -18.72 4.98
C ALA A 197 -5.67 -19.42 6.05
N ILE A 198 -4.41 -19.74 5.70
CA ILE A 198 -3.46 -20.42 6.62
C ILE A 198 -3.17 -19.60 7.89
N ASP A 199 -3.09 -18.27 7.78
CA ASP A 199 -3.08 -17.31 8.90
C ASP A 199 -4.25 -16.32 8.69
N ASN A 200 -5.37 -16.58 9.36
CA ASN A 200 -6.55 -15.71 9.37
C ASN A 200 -6.26 -14.41 10.13
N SER A 201 -5.51 -14.49 11.23
CA SER A 201 -5.19 -13.34 12.10
C SER A 201 -4.25 -12.34 11.41
N GLY A 202 -3.27 -12.83 10.63
CA GLY A 202 -2.44 -12.02 9.73
C GLY A 202 -3.18 -11.57 8.46
N SER A 203 -4.33 -12.17 8.16
CA SER A 203 -5.24 -11.75 7.08
C SER A 203 -6.39 -10.86 7.59
N ALA A 204 -6.47 -10.61 8.91
CA ALA A 204 -7.56 -9.86 9.51
C ALA A 204 -7.41 -8.37 9.14
N PRO A 205 -8.45 -7.72 8.59
CA PRO A 205 -8.36 -6.32 8.21
C PRO A 205 -8.19 -5.45 9.46
N ILE A 206 -7.01 -4.83 9.59
CA ILE A 206 -6.72 -3.80 10.61
C ILE A 206 -7.61 -2.58 10.39
N VAL A 207 -7.98 -2.32 9.13
CA VAL A 207 -8.91 -1.29 8.70
C VAL A 207 -10.21 -1.96 8.24
N LYS A 208 -11.28 -1.79 9.03
CA LYS A 208 -12.58 -2.46 8.83
C LYS A 208 -13.68 -1.52 8.31
N ASN A 209 -13.50 -0.20 8.45
CA ASN A 209 -14.48 0.82 8.12
C ASN A 209 -13.80 2.18 7.81
N ALA A 210 -14.59 3.19 7.42
CA ALA A 210 -14.13 4.55 7.11
C ALA A 210 -13.33 5.23 8.24
N THR A 211 -13.72 5.01 9.51
CA THR A 211 -13.05 5.58 10.68
C THR A 211 -11.65 4.99 10.84
N ASP A 212 -11.52 3.67 10.70
CA ASP A 212 -10.22 2.99 10.76
C ASP A 212 -9.31 3.43 9.59
N LEU A 213 -9.89 3.63 8.40
CA LEU A 213 -9.16 4.13 7.23
C LEU A 213 -8.70 5.59 7.44
N LYS A 214 -9.53 6.42 8.10
CA LYS A 214 -9.15 7.77 8.53
C LYS A 214 -8.02 7.74 9.58
N PHE A 215 -8.03 6.81 10.54
CA PHE A 215 -6.90 6.65 11.46
C PHE A 215 -5.63 6.19 10.74
N ALA A 216 -5.72 5.30 9.75
CA ALA A 216 -4.58 4.89 8.93
C ALA A 216 -4.03 6.05 8.07
N LEU A 217 -4.90 6.87 7.48
CA LEU A 217 -4.50 8.08 6.74
C LEU A 217 -3.87 9.13 7.68
N ASN A 218 -4.41 9.33 8.89
CA ASN A 218 -3.78 10.19 9.88
C ASN A 218 -2.38 9.70 10.26
N ALA A 219 -2.18 8.39 10.44
CA ALA A 219 -0.85 7.81 10.68
C ALA A 219 0.11 7.96 9.48
N ALA A 220 -0.41 8.00 8.24
CA ALA A 220 0.36 8.35 7.07
C ALA A 220 0.77 9.85 7.08
N TYR A 221 -0.15 10.77 7.41
CA TYR A 221 0.18 12.20 7.61
C TYR A 221 1.24 12.42 8.71
N LEU A 222 1.20 11.67 9.82
CA LEU A 222 2.25 11.73 10.84
C LEU A 222 3.63 11.34 10.26
N SER A 223 3.67 10.34 9.38
CA SER A 223 4.91 9.88 8.72
C SER A 223 5.48 10.91 7.74
N ILE A 224 4.64 11.82 7.22
CA ILE A 224 5.09 12.94 6.38
C ILE A 224 5.85 13.98 7.21
N TYR A 225 5.53 14.17 8.50
CA TYR A 225 6.34 15.01 9.39
C TYR A 225 7.76 14.48 9.53
N ASP A 226 7.92 13.17 9.75
CA ASP A 226 9.24 12.55 9.90
C ASP A 226 10.05 12.66 8.60
N VAL A 227 9.42 12.48 7.43
CA VAL A 227 10.06 12.71 6.12
C VAL A 227 10.47 14.19 5.95
N GLN A 228 9.56 15.14 6.19
CA GLN A 228 9.85 16.58 6.12
C GLN A 228 11.04 16.93 7.00
N LYS A 229 10.99 16.52 8.27
CA LYS A 229 11.99 16.80 9.31
C LYS A 229 13.39 16.31 8.92
N GLN A 230 13.52 15.03 8.55
CA GLN A 230 14.82 14.42 8.26
C GLN A 230 15.46 15.04 7.00
N PHE A 231 14.68 15.21 5.92
CA PHE A 231 15.19 15.80 4.69
C PHE A 231 15.46 17.31 4.81
N ASN A 232 14.69 18.04 5.62
CA ASN A 232 14.94 19.46 5.91
C ASN A 232 16.27 19.68 6.65
N ALA A 233 16.52 18.90 7.71
CA ALA A 233 17.79 18.95 8.43
C ALA A 233 18.98 18.62 7.51
N THR A 234 18.82 17.62 6.65
CA THR A 234 19.85 17.16 5.71
C THR A 234 20.13 18.19 4.60
N ASP A 235 19.10 18.78 3.97
CA ASP A 235 19.27 19.83 2.94
C ASP A 235 19.94 21.09 3.52
N ALA A 236 19.61 21.46 4.76
CA ALA A 236 20.19 22.63 5.41
C ALA A 236 21.72 22.51 5.60
N VAL A 237 22.23 21.33 5.96
CA VAL A 237 23.69 21.11 6.12
C VAL A 237 24.40 20.71 4.83
N LEU A 238 23.73 20.04 3.88
CA LEU A 238 24.24 19.83 2.52
C LEU A 238 24.39 21.15 1.74
N SER A 239 23.95 22.29 2.30
CA SER A 239 23.98 23.59 1.66
C SER A 239 24.66 24.67 2.52
N ASP A 240 24.52 25.93 2.11
CA ASP A 240 25.05 27.11 2.77
C ASP A 240 24.03 27.76 3.73
N ASP A 241 23.05 27.00 4.22
CA ASP A 241 22.00 27.46 5.15
C ASP A 241 22.28 27.07 6.61
N ALA A 242 22.91 25.91 6.88
CA ALA A 242 23.32 25.47 8.20
C ALA A 242 24.66 24.72 8.18
N ASP A 243 25.23 24.53 9.37
CA ASP A 243 26.48 23.79 9.60
C ASP A 243 26.23 22.68 10.63
N GLY A 244 27.02 21.61 10.58
CA GLY A 244 26.88 20.37 11.36
C GLY A 244 27.31 20.54 12.83
N THR A 245 26.65 21.45 13.54
CA THR A 245 27.00 21.88 14.90
C THR A 245 25.77 21.98 15.81
N GLY A 246 25.98 22.01 17.13
CA GLY A 246 24.88 22.05 18.11
C GLY A 246 23.91 20.88 17.90
N SER A 247 22.62 21.19 17.76
CA SER A 247 21.55 20.22 17.46
C SER A 247 21.75 19.45 16.14
N LEU A 248 22.57 19.96 15.23
CA LEU A 248 22.92 19.32 13.94
C LEU A 248 24.26 18.58 13.95
N THR A 249 24.92 18.42 15.11
CA THR A 249 26.22 17.71 15.20
C THR A 249 26.16 16.28 14.64
N GLY A 250 25.02 15.59 14.76
CA GLY A 250 24.78 14.26 14.19
C GLY A 250 24.65 14.20 12.67
N TYR A 251 24.67 15.35 11.98
CA TYR A 251 24.59 15.47 10.52
C TYR A 251 25.91 15.98 9.91
N ARG A 252 26.98 16.12 10.69
CA ARG A 252 28.23 16.78 10.28
C ARG A 252 28.91 16.15 9.05
N HIS A 253 28.79 14.84 8.86
CA HIS A 253 29.31 14.16 7.67
C HIS A 253 28.73 14.72 6.35
N PHE A 254 27.48 15.23 6.37
CA PHE A 254 26.86 15.90 5.22
C PHE A 254 27.42 17.30 5.01
N ASP A 255 27.72 18.01 6.10
CA ASP A 255 28.25 19.37 6.13
C ASP A 255 29.67 19.44 5.54
N ASP A 256 30.56 18.53 5.94
CA ASP A 256 31.93 18.41 5.40
C ASP A 256 32.07 17.40 4.25
N PHE A 257 30.94 16.91 3.71
CA PHE A 257 30.85 15.98 2.59
C PHE A 257 31.77 14.75 2.71
N SER A 258 31.93 14.24 3.94
CA SER A 258 32.72 13.05 4.26
C SER A 258 31.91 11.74 4.24
N PHE A 259 30.59 11.81 4.02
CA PHE A 259 29.68 10.66 4.00
C PHE A 259 29.92 9.67 2.85
N ASP A 260 29.66 8.39 3.13
CA ASP A 260 29.60 7.31 2.14
C ASP A 260 28.32 6.45 2.35
N ALA A 261 28.19 5.35 1.60
CA ALA A 261 27.00 4.49 1.63
C ALA A 261 26.76 3.76 2.98
N SER A 262 27.77 3.65 3.86
CA SER A 262 27.67 2.98 5.16
C SER A 262 27.05 3.86 6.26
N GLU A 263 26.93 5.17 6.03
CA GLU A 263 26.49 6.15 7.03
C GLU A 263 25.04 5.90 7.50
N GLY A 264 24.87 5.80 8.82
CA GLY A 264 23.62 5.45 9.48
C GLY A 264 22.52 6.51 9.35
N SER A 265 22.87 7.79 9.20
CA SER A 265 21.91 8.87 8.91
C SER A 265 21.27 8.72 7.52
N ILE A 266 22.03 8.25 6.52
CA ILE A 266 21.56 7.99 5.15
C ILE A 266 20.61 6.80 5.13
N LEU A 267 20.95 5.73 5.86
CA LEU A 267 20.03 4.62 6.11
C LEU A 267 18.75 5.07 6.85
N THR A 268 18.85 6.05 7.75
CA THR A 268 17.71 6.61 8.48
C THR A 268 16.78 7.40 7.56
N LEU A 269 17.31 8.29 6.71
CA LEU A 269 16.54 9.01 5.67
C LEU A 269 15.77 8.04 4.76
N TRP A 270 16.46 7.01 4.26
CA TRP A 270 15.90 5.98 3.40
C TRP A 270 14.77 5.21 4.10
N ASN A 271 15.03 4.71 5.32
CA ASN A 271 14.06 3.92 6.07
C ASN A 271 12.83 4.75 6.47
N THR A 272 12.99 6.02 6.84
CA THR A 272 11.86 6.93 7.13
C THR A 272 10.97 7.11 5.90
N ALA A 273 11.55 7.38 4.73
CA ALA A 273 10.81 7.54 3.48
C ALA A 273 10.08 6.25 3.05
N PHE A 274 10.77 5.10 3.01
CA PHE A 274 10.13 3.84 2.62
C PHE A 274 9.13 3.29 3.67
N SER A 275 9.29 3.65 4.95
CA SER A 275 8.26 3.40 5.97
C SER A 275 7.01 4.24 5.72
N ALA A 276 7.15 5.51 5.33
CA ALA A 276 6.02 6.34 4.93
C ALA A 276 5.32 5.77 3.68
N VAL A 277 6.07 5.40 2.62
CA VAL A 277 5.51 4.74 1.42
C VAL A 277 4.73 3.47 1.80
N THR A 278 5.25 2.65 2.71
CA THR A 278 4.58 1.41 3.16
C THR A 278 3.25 1.70 3.87
N ARG A 279 3.22 2.69 4.78
CA ARG A 279 1.99 3.12 5.46
C ARG A 279 0.98 3.71 4.49
N ILE A 280 1.44 4.52 3.53
CA ILE A 280 0.59 5.15 2.50
C ILE A 280 0.01 4.10 1.54
N ASN A 281 0.82 3.15 1.07
CA ASN A 281 0.33 2.01 0.28
C ASN A 281 -0.69 1.16 1.05
N THR A 282 -0.55 1.06 2.38
CA THR A 282 -1.52 0.38 3.25
C THR A 282 -2.87 1.10 3.26
N VAL A 283 -2.90 2.44 3.29
CA VAL A 283 -4.14 3.23 3.12
C VAL A 283 -4.76 3.00 1.75
N ILE A 284 -3.99 3.08 0.67
CA ILE A 284 -4.47 2.87 -0.71
C ILE A 284 -5.02 1.45 -0.88
N TYR A 285 -4.33 0.44 -0.34
CA TYR A 285 -4.78 -0.95 -0.36
C TYR A 285 -6.11 -1.12 0.39
N TYR A 286 -6.21 -0.63 1.63
CA TYR A 286 -7.45 -0.78 2.38
C TYR A 286 -8.61 0.05 1.80
N ALA A 287 -8.37 1.24 1.27
CA ALA A 287 -9.37 2.01 0.51
C ALA A 287 -9.90 1.20 -0.70
N SER A 288 -9.03 0.44 -1.38
CA SER A 288 -9.48 -0.48 -2.45
C SER A 288 -10.30 -1.68 -1.93
N TYR A 289 -10.03 -2.14 -0.71
CA TYR A 289 -10.51 -3.40 -0.12
C TYR A 289 -11.81 -3.29 0.69
N ILE A 290 -11.98 -2.23 1.50
CA ILE A 290 -13.21 -2.04 2.28
C ILE A 290 -14.32 -1.46 1.40
N ASP A 291 -15.56 -1.82 1.76
CA ASP A 291 -16.75 -1.27 1.12
C ASP A 291 -17.01 0.15 1.65
N LEU A 292 -17.13 1.10 0.72
CA LEU A 292 -17.23 2.53 0.98
C LEU A 292 -18.00 3.21 -0.17
N PRO A 293 -18.71 4.33 0.11
CA PRO A 293 -19.20 5.22 -0.94
C PRO A 293 -18.07 5.61 -1.90
N SER A 294 -18.33 5.58 -3.21
CA SER A 294 -17.31 5.80 -4.24
C SER A 294 -16.54 7.12 -4.07
N ALA A 295 -17.24 8.22 -3.76
CA ALA A 295 -16.63 9.52 -3.53
C ALA A 295 -15.70 9.54 -2.30
N GLU A 296 -16.02 8.81 -1.23
CA GLU A 296 -15.18 8.70 -0.04
C GLU A 296 -13.93 7.84 -0.32
N LYS A 297 -14.12 6.73 -1.06
CA LYS A 297 -13.05 5.86 -1.55
C LYS A 297 -12.07 6.60 -2.47
N GLU A 298 -12.56 7.41 -3.40
CA GLU A 298 -11.75 8.27 -4.25
C GLU A 298 -10.99 9.32 -3.44
N LEU A 299 -11.65 9.99 -2.49
CA LEU A 299 -11.04 11.02 -1.63
C LEU A 299 -9.88 10.47 -0.78
N PHE A 300 -10.10 9.37 -0.06
CA PHE A 300 -9.04 8.70 0.72
C PHE A 300 -7.87 8.22 -0.17
N THR A 301 -8.17 7.70 -1.37
CA THR A 301 -7.16 7.23 -2.32
C THR A 301 -6.33 8.39 -2.88
N ALA A 302 -6.98 9.51 -3.22
CA ALA A 302 -6.34 10.70 -3.77
C ALA A 302 -5.45 11.42 -2.75
N GLU A 303 -5.89 11.55 -1.48
CA GLU A 303 -5.03 12.07 -0.41
C GLU A 303 -3.81 11.18 -0.23
N ALA A 304 -4.01 9.87 -0.06
CA ALA A 304 -2.92 8.93 0.16
C ALA A 304 -1.92 8.92 -1.01
N LYS A 305 -2.39 8.91 -2.27
CA LYS A 305 -1.53 9.07 -3.45
C LYS A 305 -0.75 10.38 -3.40
N GLY A 306 -1.41 11.51 -3.11
CA GLY A 306 -0.73 12.79 -2.97
C GLY A 306 0.40 12.80 -1.92
N LEU A 307 0.20 12.12 -0.78
CA LEU A 307 1.26 11.89 0.22
C LEU A 307 2.42 11.04 -0.36
N ARG A 308 2.11 9.98 -1.12
CA ARG A 308 3.11 9.15 -1.80
C ARG A 308 3.92 9.94 -2.83
N GLY A 309 3.26 10.83 -3.57
CA GLY A 309 3.87 11.77 -4.50
C GLY A 309 4.88 12.68 -3.82
N TYR A 310 4.53 13.27 -2.66
CA TYR A 310 5.50 14.04 -1.87
C TYR A 310 6.72 13.20 -1.44
N VAL A 311 6.52 11.99 -0.89
CA VAL A 311 7.65 11.15 -0.44
C VAL A 311 8.55 10.73 -1.61
N TYR A 312 7.99 10.41 -2.78
CA TYR A 312 8.79 10.11 -3.97
C TYR A 312 9.42 11.35 -4.63
N LEU A 313 8.87 12.55 -4.45
CA LEU A 313 9.53 13.79 -4.82
C LEU A 313 10.80 13.99 -3.98
N MET A 314 10.75 13.72 -2.67
CA MET A 314 11.92 13.76 -1.79
C MET A 314 12.93 12.66 -2.14
N LEU A 315 12.51 11.39 -2.25
CA LEU A 315 13.42 10.31 -2.65
C LEU A 315 14.09 10.58 -4.01
N GLY A 316 13.31 10.95 -5.03
CA GLY A 316 13.84 11.23 -6.37
C GLY A 316 14.74 12.47 -6.42
N SER A 317 14.53 13.48 -5.58
CA SER A 317 15.33 14.72 -5.61
C SER A 317 16.69 14.61 -4.91
N TYR A 318 16.85 13.69 -3.95
CA TYR A 318 18.10 13.54 -3.18
C TYR A 318 18.81 12.20 -3.44
N PHE A 319 18.09 11.09 -3.67
CA PHE A 319 18.69 9.78 -4.00
C PHE A 319 18.61 9.45 -5.50
N GLY A 320 17.79 10.15 -6.29
CA GLY A 320 17.72 9.98 -7.74
C GLY A 320 17.06 8.68 -8.16
N ASN A 321 17.87 7.64 -8.38
CA ASN A 321 17.43 6.34 -8.87
C ASN A 321 17.01 5.44 -7.70
N VAL A 322 15.70 5.29 -7.47
CA VAL A 322 15.14 4.50 -6.35
C VAL A 322 14.05 3.52 -6.80
N PRO A 323 13.73 2.47 -6.03
CA PRO A 323 12.59 1.61 -6.35
C PRO A 323 11.25 2.32 -6.22
N VAL A 324 10.38 2.13 -7.22
CA VAL A 324 8.98 2.57 -7.18
C VAL A 324 8.12 1.43 -6.64
N ILE A 325 7.48 1.65 -5.49
CA ILE A 325 6.69 0.67 -4.74
C ILE A 325 5.29 1.26 -4.54
N THR A 326 4.31 0.75 -5.28
CA THR A 326 2.93 1.26 -5.28
C THR A 326 1.91 0.31 -4.65
N SER A 327 2.35 -0.86 -4.19
CA SER A 327 1.56 -1.95 -3.63
C SER A 327 2.02 -2.34 -2.20
N THR A 328 1.12 -2.98 -1.46
CA THR A 328 1.41 -3.65 -0.17
C THR A 328 1.92 -5.09 -0.35
N ASN A 329 1.39 -5.80 -1.34
CA ASN A 329 1.71 -7.20 -1.63
C ASN A 329 3.04 -7.32 -2.40
N LEU A 330 4.15 -7.00 -1.75
CA LEU A 330 5.47 -7.44 -2.20
C LEU A 330 5.64 -8.92 -1.81
N SER A 331 5.89 -9.79 -2.78
CA SER A 331 6.27 -11.18 -2.51
C SER A 331 7.70 -11.23 -1.94
N ALA A 332 7.99 -12.21 -1.08
CA ALA A 332 9.36 -12.54 -0.69
C ALA A 332 10.27 -12.93 -1.86
N THR A 333 9.69 -13.21 -3.04
CA THR A 333 10.39 -13.46 -4.31
C THR A 333 10.46 -12.25 -5.25
N ILE A 334 9.91 -11.09 -4.88
CA ILE A 334 9.87 -9.87 -5.71
C ILE A 334 10.46 -8.71 -4.91
N SER A 335 11.79 -8.68 -4.84
CA SER A 335 12.54 -7.55 -4.30
C SER A 335 12.43 -6.33 -5.24
N PRO A 336 12.09 -5.13 -4.76
CA PRO A 336 11.95 -3.94 -5.60
C PRO A 336 13.26 -3.55 -6.32
N VAL A 337 13.23 -3.45 -7.65
CA VAL A 337 14.39 -3.07 -8.48
C VAL A 337 14.51 -1.55 -8.55
N THR A 338 15.74 -1.01 -8.48
CA THR A 338 16.02 0.41 -8.75
C THR A 338 15.37 0.86 -10.06
N GLN A 339 14.65 1.98 -10.04
CA GLN A 339 14.13 2.66 -11.22
C GLN A 339 14.91 3.95 -11.49
N PHE A 340 14.96 4.38 -12.75
CA PHE A 340 15.53 5.67 -13.10
C PHE A 340 14.73 6.82 -12.47
N GLN A 341 15.42 7.90 -12.08
CA GLN A 341 14.81 9.12 -11.51
C GLN A 341 13.63 9.65 -12.36
N ALA A 342 13.71 9.54 -13.70
CA ALA A 342 12.61 9.91 -14.60
C ALA A 342 11.34 9.06 -14.36
N THR A 343 11.46 7.75 -14.11
CA THR A 343 10.35 6.86 -13.75
C THR A 343 9.80 7.19 -12.36
N VAL A 344 10.68 7.50 -11.40
CA VAL A 344 10.30 7.93 -10.04
C VAL A 344 9.47 9.22 -10.14
N PHE A 345 9.96 10.23 -10.86
CA PHE A 345 9.27 11.49 -11.10
C PHE A 345 8.00 11.34 -11.97
N GLN A 346 7.89 10.31 -12.82
CA GLN A 346 6.61 9.99 -13.47
C GLN A 346 5.59 9.41 -12.47
N GLN A 347 6.02 8.59 -11.51
CA GLN A 347 5.12 8.14 -10.44
C GLN A 347 4.65 9.31 -9.56
N VAL A 348 5.56 10.24 -9.22
CA VAL A 348 5.19 11.49 -8.52
C VAL A 348 4.15 12.27 -9.33
N ASN A 349 4.34 12.41 -10.64
CA ASN A 349 3.38 13.09 -11.52
C ASN A 349 2.01 12.41 -11.49
N ASN A 350 1.97 11.07 -11.61
CA ASN A 350 0.72 10.31 -11.64
C ASN A 350 -0.06 10.44 -10.33
N ASP A 351 0.63 10.32 -9.19
CA ASP A 351 0.02 10.40 -7.86
C ASP A 351 -0.45 11.82 -7.50
N LEU A 352 0.31 12.86 -7.88
CA LEU A 352 -0.07 14.25 -7.63
C LEU A 352 -1.15 14.78 -8.58
N GLU A 353 -1.19 14.34 -9.84
CA GLU A 353 -2.29 14.66 -10.78
C GLU A 353 -3.63 14.10 -10.29
N GLU A 354 -3.64 12.87 -9.76
CA GLU A 354 -4.87 12.28 -9.22
C GLU A 354 -5.35 13.03 -7.96
N ALA A 355 -4.41 13.45 -7.10
CA ALA A 355 -4.68 14.34 -5.98
C ALA A 355 -5.21 15.72 -6.44
N HIS A 356 -4.58 16.34 -7.43
CA HIS A 356 -5.02 17.62 -8.00
C HIS A 356 -6.42 17.55 -8.62
N ARG A 357 -6.76 16.44 -9.26
CA ARG A 357 -8.07 16.24 -9.92
C ARG A 357 -9.21 15.98 -8.94
N ILE A 358 -8.97 15.27 -7.84
CA ILE A 358 -10.01 14.80 -6.90
C ILE A 358 -10.19 15.70 -5.67
N LEU A 359 -9.11 16.26 -5.13
CA LEU A 359 -9.14 16.89 -3.80
C LEU A 359 -9.85 18.26 -3.83
N PRO A 360 -10.46 18.70 -2.72
CA PRO A 360 -11.01 20.05 -2.62
C PRO A 360 -9.90 21.10 -2.75
N LEU A 361 -10.22 22.25 -3.34
CA LEU A 361 -9.32 23.40 -3.49
C LEU A 361 -8.65 23.79 -2.16
N SER A 362 -9.40 23.69 -1.07
CA SER A 362 -8.94 23.89 0.30
C SER A 362 -9.84 23.17 1.29
N TRP A 363 -9.29 22.70 2.40
CA TRP A 363 -10.07 22.14 3.51
C TRP A 363 -10.66 23.23 4.44
N PRO A 364 -11.66 22.88 5.27
CA PRO A 364 -12.05 23.68 6.42
C PRO A 364 -10.87 23.90 7.38
N GLU A 365 -10.91 24.96 8.20
CA GLU A 365 -9.76 25.37 9.02
C GLU A 365 -9.31 24.28 10.02
N SER A 366 -10.23 23.45 10.52
CA SER A 366 -9.94 22.29 11.38
C SER A 366 -9.15 21.16 10.70
N ASP A 367 -9.21 21.10 9.36
CA ASP A 367 -8.59 20.08 8.50
C ASP A 367 -7.52 20.69 7.58
N ARG A 368 -7.06 21.93 7.84
CA ARG A 368 -6.06 22.69 7.05
C ARG A 368 -4.76 21.92 6.75
N TYR A 369 -4.41 20.94 7.59
CA TYR A 369 -3.22 20.10 7.44
C TYR A 369 -3.34 19.00 6.38
N ARG A 370 -4.56 18.71 5.91
CA ARG A 370 -4.78 17.74 4.84
C ARG A 370 -4.30 18.32 3.52
N LEU A 371 -3.72 17.46 2.67
CA LEU A 371 -3.30 17.84 1.32
C LEU A 371 -4.55 18.30 0.54
N SER A 372 -4.50 19.50 -0.02
CA SER A 372 -5.56 20.07 -0.86
C SER A 372 -5.19 19.98 -2.34
N LYS A 373 -6.14 20.24 -3.24
CA LYS A 373 -5.83 20.40 -4.66
C LYS A 373 -4.80 21.51 -4.91
N ALA A 374 -4.87 22.63 -4.20
CA ALA A 374 -3.88 23.71 -4.35
C ALA A 374 -2.50 23.31 -3.83
N ALA A 375 -2.41 22.49 -2.78
CA ALA A 375 -1.16 21.89 -2.34
C ALA A 375 -0.61 20.90 -3.38
N ALA A 376 -1.46 20.05 -3.97
CA ALA A 376 -1.07 19.16 -5.05
C ALA A 376 -0.57 19.94 -6.29
N ALA A 377 -1.22 21.04 -6.68
CA ALA A 377 -0.74 21.95 -7.72
C ALA A 377 0.65 22.52 -7.41
N GLY A 378 0.88 23.00 -6.19
CA GLY A 378 2.20 23.52 -5.81
C GLY A 378 3.29 22.44 -5.73
N LEU A 379 2.95 21.20 -5.37
CA LEU A 379 3.87 20.05 -5.48
C LEU A 379 4.14 19.66 -6.94
N LEU A 380 3.14 19.77 -7.83
CA LEU A 380 3.32 19.60 -9.28
C LEU A 380 4.21 20.72 -9.87
N ALA A 381 4.07 21.96 -9.42
CA ALA A 381 4.99 23.06 -9.78
C ALA A 381 6.44 22.75 -9.35
N LYS A 382 6.61 22.22 -8.14
CA LYS A 382 7.91 21.81 -7.57
C LYS A 382 8.54 20.63 -8.32
N LEU A 383 7.72 19.65 -8.72
CA LEU A 383 8.14 18.58 -9.64
C LEU A 383 8.53 19.13 -11.01
N ALA A 384 7.73 20.03 -11.59
CA ALA A 384 7.94 20.59 -12.92
C ALA A 384 9.24 21.41 -12.99
N ILE A 385 9.49 22.31 -12.03
CA ILE A 385 10.75 23.07 -11.99
C ILE A 385 11.96 22.15 -11.77
N THR A 386 11.81 21.08 -10.98
CA THR A 386 12.86 20.05 -10.78
C THR A 386 13.17 19.31 -12.08
N LYS A 387 12.15 18.98 -12.88
CA LYS A 387 12.27 18.41 -14.24
C LYS A 387 12.69 19.44 -15.32
N LYS A 388 12.84 20.72 -14.98
CA LYS A 388 13.04 21.86 -15.91
C LYS A 388 11.89 22.03 -16.92
N ASP A 389 10.69 21.57 -16.55
CA ASP A 389 9.43 21.89 -17.24
C ASP A 389 8.92 23.25 -16.74
N TYR A 390 9.45 24.32 -17.34
CA TYR A 390 9.10 25.69 -16.99
C TYR A 390 7.65 26.04 -17.36
N ASN A 391 7.05 25.39 -18.35
CA ASN A 391 5.67 25.63 -18.75
C ASN A 391 4.69 25.03 -17.72
N GLY A 392 4.92 23.78 -17.30
CA GLY A 392 4.18 23.16 -16.21
C GLY A 392 4.33 23.93 -14.90
N ALA A 393 5.56 24.33 -14.54
CA ALA A 393 5.80 25.15 -13.35
C ALA A 393 5.03 26.49 -13.40
N TYR A 394 5.03 27.19 -14.54
CA TYR A 394 4.24 28.41 -14.70
C TYR A 394 2.72 28.15 -14.62
N GLN A 395 2.23 27.07 -15.22
CA GLN A 395 0.81 26.70 -15.19
C GLN A 395 0.30 26.46 -13.76
N TYR A 396 0.93 25.57 -13.00
CA TYR A 396 0.45 25.21 -11.66
C TYR A 396 0.63 26.35 -10.64
N THR A 397 1.71 27.13 -10.75
CA THR A 397 1.88 28.33 -9.91
C THR A 397 0.82 29.39 -10.21
N THR A 398 0.47 29.58 -11.49
CA THR A 398 -0.63 30.47 -11.92
C THR A 398 -1.99 30.01 -11.37
N GLU A 399 -2.28 28.71 -11.39
CA GLU A 399 -3.54 28.17 -10.81
C GLU A 399 -3.62 28.46 -9.30
N VAL A 400 -2.54 28.19 -8.56
CA VAL A 400 -2.48 28.46 -7.11
C VAL A 400 -2.70 29.94 -6.82
N ILE A 401 -2.01 30.84 -7.52
CA ILE A 401 -2.10 32.29 -7.29
C ILE A 401 -3.50 32.81 -7.66
N ASN A 402 -4.01 32.45 -8.83
CA ASN A 402 -5.33 32.89 -9.31
C ASN A 402 -6.50 32.27 -8.52
N SER A 403 -6.26 31.24 -7.70
CA SER A 403 -7.27 30.73 -6.76
C SER A 403 -7.72 31.78 -5.73
N ASN A 404 -6.89 32.81 -5.46
CA ASN A 404 -7.10 33.83 -4.42
C ASN A 404 -7.38 33.25 -3.02
N LYS A 405 -7.06 31.96 -2.79
CA LYS A 405 -7.34 31.23 -1.54
C LYS A 405 -6.29 31.47 -0.45
N TYR A 406 -5.08 31.83 -0.87
CA TYR A 406 -3.90 32.01 -0.05
C TYR A 406 -3.44 33.47 -0.11
N LEU A 407 -2.95 33.98 1.00
CA LEU A 407 -2.54 35.38 1.15
C LEU A 407 -1.20 35.42 1.87
N PHE A 408 -0.31 36.32 1.45
CA PHE A 408 0.95 36.58 2.14
C PHE A 408 0.73 36.96 3.61
N SER A 409 1.54 36.41 4.52
CA SER A 409 1.52 36.76 5.94
C SER A 409 1.86 38.23 6.15
N SER A 410 1.36 38.83 7.23
CA SER A 410 1.50 40.27 7.54
C SER A 410 2.94 40.77 7.60
N ASN A 411 3.88 39.89 7.96
CA ASN A 411 5.29 39.99 7.66
C ASN A 411 5.84 38.57 7.43
N ALA A 412 6.98 38.47 6.75
CA ALA A 412 7.53 37.19 6.32
C ALA A 412 8.19 36.32 7.43
N ASN A 413 8.05 36.69 8.71
CA ASN A 413 8.33 35.81 9.85
C ASN A 413 7.05 35.25 10.51
N ALA A 414 5.90 35.92 10.38
CA ALA A 414 4.65 35.51 11.02
C ALA A 414 4.15 34.11 10.57
N VAL A 415 4.52 33.70 9.35
CA VAL A 415 4.19 32.37 8.79
C VAL A 415 4.72 31.19 9.63
N PHE A 416 5.76 31.40 10.45
CA PHE A 416 6.37 30.37 11.31
C PHE A 416 5.80 30.34 12.73
N GLU A 417 4.86 31.22 13.06
CA GLU A 417 4.29 31.40 14.40
C GLU A 417 2.85 30.87 14.54
N SER A 418 2.14 30.65 13.42
CA SER A 418 0.75 30.17 13.42
C SER A 418 0.46 29.18 12.30
N LEU A 419 0.09 27.95 12.68
CA LEU A 419 -0.39 26.90 11.76
C LEU A 419 -1.67 27.30 10.98
N SER A 420 -2.36 28.35 11.39
CA SER A 420 -3.55 28.89 10.71
C SER A 420 -3.26 30.04 9.73
N ASP A 421 -2.00 30.44 9.56
CA ASP A 421 -1.62 31.52 8.64
C ASP A 421 -2.02 31.21 7.19
N LYS A 422 -2.42 32.24 6.44
CA LYS A 422 -3.02 32.11 5.12
C LYS A 422 -1.98 32.01 3.99
N GLU A 423 -0.70 32.13 4.29
CA GLU A 423 0.40 31.88 3.33
C GLU A 423 0.69 30.38 3.19
N ILE A 424 0.37 29.58 4.22
CA ILE A 424 0.60 28.13 4.26
C ILE A 424 -0.36 27.44 3.28
N LEU A 425 0.21 26.80 2.25
CA LEU A 425 -0.52 25.91 1.34
C LEU A 425 -0.74 24.54 1.97
N TRP A 426 0.32 24.01 2.59
CA TRP A 426 0.31 22.71 3.24
C TRP A 426 1.37 22.60 4.34
N ASN A 427 0.97 21.99 5.45
CA ASN A 427 1.81 21.58 6.56
C ASN A 427 1.12 20.42 7.29
N VAL A 428 1.84 19.67 8.13
CA VAL A 428 1.31 18.56 8.92
C VAL A 428 1.02 18.99 10.36
N ASN A 429 -0.15 18.61 10.88
CA ASN A 429 -0.60 19.01 12.21
C ASN A 429 0.05 18.13 13.30
N GLN A 430 1.04 18.67 14.01
CA GLN A 430 1.47 18.16 15.32
C GLN A 430 1.76 19.33 16.27
N ALA A 431 1.27 19.23 17.51
CA ALA A 431 1.71 20.12 18.60
C ALA A 431 3.24 20.05 18.83
N ASN A 432 3.85 18.90 18.51
CA ASN A 432 5.30 18.67 18.58
C ASN A 432 6.09 19.25 17.40
N GLN A 433 5.46 19.97 16.45
CA GLN A 433 6.21 20.79 15.50
C GLN A 433 6.88 21.99 16.18
N GLU A 434 6.22 22.57 17.19
CA GLU A 434 6.50 23.91 17.71
C GLU A 434 7.85 24.09 18.42
N THR A 435 8.55 23.00 18.73
CA THR A 435 9.89 23.05 19.35
C THR A 435 10.99 22.65 18.37
N TYR A 436 10.84 21.58 17.58
CA TYR A 436 11.97 21.00 16.83
C TYR A 436 12.64 22.00 15.86
N PHE A 437 11.86 22.82 15.15
CA PHE A 437 12.42 23.78 14.19
C PHE A 437 13.18 24.90 14.93
N TYR A 438 12.66 25.36 16.08
CA TYR A 438 13.32 26.29 16.97
C TYR A 438 14.60 25.70 17.60
N GLU A 439 14.52 24.49 18.17
CA GLU A 439 15.61 23.76 18.82
C GLU A 439 16.76 23.43 17.86
N THR A 440 16.46 23.28 16.57
CA THR A 440 17.46 22.94 15.54
C THR A 440 18.07 24.17 14.89
N PHE A 441 17.28 25.21 14.64
CA PHE A 441 17.68 26.32 13.76
C PHE A 441 17.57 27.72 14.38
N GLY A 442 16.96 27.87 15.56
CA GLY A 442 16.73 29.16 16.22
C GLY A 442 15.75 30.08 15.48
N ARG A 443 14.88 29.53 14.61
CA ARG A 443 13.96 30.28 13.74
C ARG A 443 12.53 29.78 13.92
N GLY A 444 11.60 30.68 14.21
CA GLY A 444 10.17 30.38 14.27
C GLY A 444 9.79 29.31 15.31
N ARG A 445 8.56 28.77 15.21
CA ARG A 445 8.13 27.57 15.96
C ARG A 445 8.13 26.32 15.08
N PHE A 446 7.72 26.45 13.82
CA PHE A 446 7.68 25.37 12.82
C PHE A 446 8.04 25.91 11.43
N HIS A 447 8.12 25.03 10.42
CA HIS A 447 8.04 25.44 9.01
C HIS A 447 7.01 24.61 8.24
N SER A 448 6.38 25.23 7.24
CA SER A 448 5.44 24.56 6.33
C SER A 448 6.18 23.67 5.33
N ILE A 449 5.50 22.60 4.87
CA ILE A 449 5.97 21.80 3.71
C ILE A 449 5.91 22.65 2.42
N LEU A 450 4.92 23.54 2.33
CA LEU A 450 4.68 24.38 1.16
C LEU A 450 3.93 25.67 1.56
N ARG A 451 4.41 26.84 1.08
CA ARG A 451 3.79 28.16 1.29
C ARG A 451 3.85 29.03 0.03
N LEU A 452 3.01 30.07 -0.02
CA LEU A 452 2.79 30.91 -1.21
C LEU A 452 4.08 31.59 -1.72
N THR A 453 5.03 31.94 -0.85
CA THR A 453 6.33 32.45 -1.29
C THR A 453 7.10 31.47 -2.18
N GLU A 454 7.08 30.17 -1.89
CA GLU A 454 7.75 29.17 -2.76
C GLU A 454 7.09 29.12 -4.15
N ILE A 455 5.77 29.28 -4.21
CA ILE A 455 5.00 29.34 -5.45
C ILE A 455 5.40 30.55 -6.31
N TYR A 456 5.55 31.73 -5.70
CA TYR A 456 6.06 32.93 -6.40
C TYR A 456 7.52 32.78 -6.84
N LEU A 457 8.37 32.13 -6.04
CA LEU A 457 9.76 31.86 -6.42
C LEU A 457 9.86 30.89 -7.62
N ILE A 458 9.04 29.84 -7.64
CA ILE A 458 8.94 28.90 -8.77
C ILE A 458 8.37 29.59 -10.02
N MET A 459 7.36 30.45 -9.87
CA MET A 459 6.82 31.26 -10.98
C MET A 459 7.89 32.18 -11.57
N ALA A 460 8.63 32.90 -10.72
CA ALA A 460 9.71 33.79 -11.15
C ALA A 460 10.80 33.02 -11.90
N GLU A 461 11.19 31.82 -11.44
CA GLU A 461 12.16 31.01 -12.16
C GLU A 461 11.65 30.54 -13.53
N ALA A 462 10.40 30.09 -13.60
CA ALA A 462 9.77 29.69 -14.86
C ALA A 462 9.71 30.86 -15.85
N GLN A 463 9.39 32.06 -15.38
CA GLN A 463 9.41 33.31 -16.16
C GLN A 463 10.83 33.65 -16.64
N LEU A 464 11.85 33.59 -15.79
CA LEU A 464 13.26 33.79 -16.18
C LEU A 464 13.72 32.82 -17.27
N ALA A 465 13.43 31.52 -17.10
CA ALA A 465 13.80 30.47 -18.05
C ALA A 465 13.10 30.63 -19.42
N THR A 466 11.86 31.13 -19.41
CA THR A 466 11.08 31.44 -20.62
C THR A 466 11.28 32.87 -21.15
N ARG A 467 12.25 33.62 -20.60
CA ARG A 467 12.65 34.98 -20.98
C ARG A 467 11.61 36.10 -20.73
N GLN A 468 10.63 35.82 -19.87
CA GLN A 468 9.63 36.77 -19.38
C GLN A 468 10.25 37.63 -18.25
N TYR A 469 11.23 38.49 -18.60
CA TYR A 469 12.06 39.19 -17.61
C TYR A 469 11.32 40.33 -16.86
N ALA A 470 10.36 40.99 -17.50
CA ALA A 470 9.57 42.04 -16.87
C ALA A 470 8.54 41.46 -15.89
N GLU A 471 7.97 40.32 -16.25
CA GLU A 471 7.06 39.51 -15.45
C GLU A 471 7.81 38.92 -14.26
N ALA A 472 8.98 38.28 -14.47
CA ALA A 472 9.86 37.80 -13.41
C ALA A 472 10.29 38.93 -12.46
N SER A 473 10.63 40.12 -12.99
CA SER A 473 10.95 41.30 -12.17
C SER A 473 9.78 41.68 -11.28
N SER A 474 8.57 41.68 -11.83
CA SER A 474 7.33 42.00 -11.10
C SER A 474 7.08 40.96 -9.99
N THR A 475 7.14 39.66 -10.32
CA THR A 475 6.97 38.55 -9.37
C THR A 475 7.98 38.60 -8.21
N LEU A 476 9.26 38.90 -8.48
CA LEU A 476 10.29 39.00 -7.44
C LEU A 476 10.20 40.28 -6.61
N SER A 477 9.77 41.40 -7.18
CA SER A 477 9.60 42.66 -6.44
C SER A 477 8.65 42.53 -5.24
N ILE A 478 7.60 41.70 -5.37
CA ILE A 478 6.63 41.39 -4.32
C ILE A 478 7.31 40.72 -3.12
N LEU A 479 8.22 39.77 -3.40
CA LEU A 479 8.97 39.05 -2.36
C LEU A 479 10.09 39.90 -1.75
N ALA A 480 10.77 40.71 -2.56
CA ALA A 480 11.79 41.64 -2.06
C ALA A 480 11.18 42.67 -1.09
N GLY A 481 10.02 43.23 -1.44
CA GLY A 481 9.27 44.17 -0.59
C GLY A 481 8.90 43.59 0.79
N ARG A 482 8.50 42.32 0.85
CA ARG A 482 8.18 41.62 2.12
C ARG A 482 9.35 41.51 3.12
N ARG A 483 10.59 41.64 2.63
CA ARG A 483 11.83 41.56 3.42
C ARG A 483 12.56 42.91 3.51
N ASN A 484 12.04 43.97 2.88
CA ASN A 484 12.75 45.24 2.63
C ASN A 484 14.10 45.05 1.90
N ILE A 485 14.20 44.05 1.03
CA ILE A 485 15.37 43.83 0.17
C ILE A 485 15.40 44.91 -0.91
N ALA A 486 16.54 45.57 -1.08
CA ALA A 486 16.76 46.51 -2.19
C ALA A 486 16.65 45.75 -3.52
N PHE A 487 15.72 46.16 -4.38
CA PHE A 487 15.37 45.47 -5.62
C PHE A 487 15.46 46.42 -6.82
N THR A 488 16.06 45.94 -7.90
CA THR A 488 16.18 46.67 -9.17
C THR A 488 15.59 45.80 -10.29
N PRO A 489 14.58 46.27 -11.04
CA PRO A 489 14.06 45.55 -12.19
C PRO A 489 15.17 45.22 -13.19
N PHE A 490 15.16 44.00 -13.73
CA PHE A 490 16.22 43.45 -14.56
C PHE A 490 15.76 43.17 -15.99
N ALA A 491 16.69 43.24 -16.94
CA ALA A 491 16.41 43.10 -18.37
C ALA A 491 17.00 41.83 -19.01
N ASN A 492 17.76 41.05 -18.25
CA ASN A 492 18.41 39.82 -18.73
C ASN A 492 18.40 38.70 -17.67
N ALA A 493 18.81 37.50 -18.10
CA ALA A 493 18.82 36.32 -17.24
C ALA A 493 19.88 36.38 -16.13
N GLU A 494 21.03 37.04 -16.31
CA GLU A 494 22.13 37.05 -15.35
C GLU A 494 21.78 37.85 -14.09
N GLU A 495 21.27 39.08 -14.29
CA GLU A 495 20.68 39.92 -13.24
C GLU A 495 19.50 39.20 -12.55
N GLY A 496 18.61 38.60 -13.35
CA GLY A 496 17.40 37.95 -12.88
C GLY A 496 17.66 36.71 -12.02
N TYR A 497 18.57 35.81 -12.46
CA TYR A 497 18.96 34.65 -11.67
C TYR A 497 19.75 35.04 -10.42
N THR A 498 20.60 36.08 -10.49
CA THR A 498 21.30 36.63 -9.32
C THR A 498 20.31 37.10 -8.25
N GLN A 499 19.29 37.87 -8.64
CA GLN A 499 18.26 38.35 -7.71
C GLN A 499 17.33 37.22 -7.22
N LEU A 500 16.94 36.27 -8.09
CA LEU A 500 16.20 35.07 -7.67
C LEU A 500 16.97 34.28 -6.59
N GLN A 501 18.25 33.98 -6.82
CA GLN A 501 19.06 33.16 -5.91
C GLN A 501 19.27 33.85 -4.55
N SER A 502 19.38 35.19 -4.54
CA SER A 502 19.47 36.01 -3.33
C SER A 502 18.15 36.05 -2.55
N ILE A 503 17.02 36.30 -3.23
CA ILE A 503 15.69 36.36 -2.60
C ILE A 503 15.27 34.97 -2.11
N TRP A 504 15.54 33.91 -2.88
CA TRP A 504 15.26 32.52 -2.47
C TRP A 504 16.01 32.18 -1.18
N LYS A 505 17.31 32.50 -1.07
CA LYS A 505 18.07 32.22 0.15
C LYS A 505 17.48 32.97 1.36
N GLN A 506 17.09 34.22 1.20
CA GLN A 506 16.56 35.04 2.30
C GLN A 506 15.14 34.67 2.72
N GLU A 507 14.28 34.27 1.78
CA GLU A 507 12.93 33.81 2.09
C GLU A 507 12.92 32.39 2.68
N MET A 508 13.48 31.42 1.95
CA MET A 508 13.37 29.99 2.22
C MET A 508 14.46 29.43 3.16
N PHE A 509 15.18 30.31 3.88
CA PHE A 509 16.32 29.96 4.72
C PHE A 509 16.02 28.82 5.70
N ARG A 510 16.69 27.67 5.54
CA ARG A 510 16.49 26.45 6.34
C ARG A 510 15.09 25.83 6.24
N GLU A 511 14.29 26.19 5.24
CA GLU A 511 13.02 25.48 4.93
C GLU A 511 13.24 24.28 3.99
N GLY A 512 14.48 24.10 3.52
CA GLY A 512 14.92 23.01 2.66
C GLY A 512 14.87 23.36 1.17
N ASN A 513 15.25 22.41 0.33
CA ASN A 513 15.39 22.56 -1.13
C ASN A 513 16.47 23.58 -1.56
N ARG A 514 17.33 24.05 -0.64
CA ARG A 514 18.47 24.92 -0.95
C ARG A 514 19.52 24.12 -1.71
N PHE A 515 19.85 22.91 -1.26
CA PHE A 515 20.82 22.03 -1.91
C PHE A 515 20.36 21.62 -3.32
N THR A 516 19.12 21.13 -3.44
CA THR A 516 18.56 20.70 -4.73
C THR A 516 18.43 21.87 -5.72
N SER A 517 18.16 23.09 -5.22
CA SER A 517 18.17 24.30 -6.06
C SER A 517 19.57 24.70 -6.49
N LEU A 518 20.59 24.61 -5.62
CA LEU A 518 21.99 24.83 -6.01
C LEU A 518 22.46 23.83 -7.09
N ILE A 519 22.02 22.57 -7.04
CA ILE A 519 22.29 21.59 -8.10
C ILE A 519 21.56 22.00 -9.40
N ARG A 520 20.27 22.30 -9.32
CA ARG A 520 19.41 22.65 -10.47
C ARG A 520 19.87 23.92 -11.22
N TRP A 521 20.37 24.92 -10.48
CA TRP A 521 21.01 26.16 -10.98
C TRP A 521 22.49 25.98 -11.42
N ASN A 522 23.09 24.79 -11.25
CA ASN A 522 24.52 24.54 -11.49
C ASN A 522 25.46 25.43 -10.65
N LYS A 523 25.08 25.72 -9.40
CA LYS A 523 25.81 26.53 -8.41
C LYS A 523 26.42 25.72 -7.26
N ALA A 524 26.07 24.43 -7.12
CA ALA A 524 26.55 23.58 -6.01
C ALA A 524 28.08 23.57 -5.85
N ALA A 525 28.84 23.38 -6.94
CA ALA A 525 30.31 23.36 -6.86
C ALA A 525 30.93 24.72 -6.48
N GLU A 526 30.30 25.83 -6.88
CA GLU A 526 30.74 27.20 -6.56
C GLU A 526 30.51 27.54 -5.08
N VAL A 527 29.34 27.16 -4.55
CA VAL A 527 28.92 27.51 -3.18
C VAL A 527 29.44 26.51 -2.14
N LEU A 528 29.59 25.24 -2.50
CA LEU A 528 29.85 24.13 -1.57
C LEU A 528 31.22 23.47 -1.77
N GLY A 529 32.01 23.88 -2.77
CA GLY A 529 33.35 23.33 -3.00
C GLY A 529 34.28 23.46 -1.78
N ASN A 530 34.19 24.57 -1.05
CA ASN A 530 34.94 24.79 0.19
C ASN A 530 34.48 23.91 1.37
N LYS A 531 33.25 23.36 1.31
CA LYS A 531 32.73 22.34 2.25
C LYS A 531 33.16 20.92 1.86
N GLY A 532 33.84 20.72 0.72
CA GLY A 532 34.28 19.40 0.25
C GLY A 532 33.38 18.76 -0.82
N PHE A 533 32.43 19.51 -1.39
CA PHE A 533 31.53 19.04 -2.44
C PHE A 533 32.29 18.54 -3.69
N LYS A 534 31.88 17.38 -4.22
CA LYS A 534 32.42 16.74 -5.44
C LYS A 534 31.29 16.45 -6.43
N ALA A 535 31.62 16.25 -7.70
CA ALA A 535 30.63 16.08 -8.77
C ALA A 535 29.63 14.90 -8.58
N HIS A 536 29.98 13.85 -7.82
CA HIS A 536 29.05 12.75 -7.52
C HIS A 536 28.10 13.06 -6.35
N HIS A 537 28.43 14.02 -5.49
CA HIS A 537 27.59 14.42 -4.35
C HIS A 537 26.27 15.09 -4.77
N ILE A 538 26.00 15.29 -6.07
CA ILE A 538 24.68 15.74 -6.59
C ILE A 538 23.52 14.80 -6.22
N LEU A 539 23.82 13.58 -5.78
CA LEU A 539 22.89 12.63 -5.19
C LEU A 539 23.53 12.00 -3.94
N LEU A 540 22.72 11.62 -2.97
CA LEU A 540 23.13 10.76 -1.85
C LEU A 540 23.37 9.32 -2.35
N PRO A 541 24.29 8.56 -1.72
CA PRO A 541 24.40 7.14 -1.96
C PRO A 541 23.13 6.40 -1.57
N ILE A 542 22.82 5.31 -2.28
CA ILE A 542 21.90 4.30 -1.79
C ILE A 542 22.54 3.64 -0.56
N PRO A 543 21.84 3.45 0.58
CA PRO A 543 22.47 2.90 1.78
C PRO A 543 23.01 1.50 1.52
N GLU A 544 24.25 1.24 1.92
CA GLU A 544 24.91 -0.07 1.75
C GLU A 544 24.05 -1.18 2.38
N ARG A 545 23.51 -0.93 3.58
CA ARG A 545 22.62 -1.87 4.27
C ARG A 545 21.31 -2.15 3.52
N ALA A 546 20.82 -1.21 2.70
CA ALA A 546 19.68 -1.47 1.82
C ALA A 546 20.08 -2.39 0.65
N GLN A 547 21.26 -2.18 0.06
CA GLN A 547 21.78 -3.05 -1.01
C GLN A 547 22.11 -4.47 -0.50
N GLN A 548 22.65 -4.60 0.71
CA GLN A 548 22.87 -5.90 1.38
C GLN A 548 21.56 -6.69 1.58
N LEU A 549 20.43 -6.01 1.79
CA LEU A 549 19.10 -6.63 1.95
C LEU A 549 18.39 -6.83 0.60
N ASN A 550 18.83 -6.15 -0.47
CA ASN A 550 18.23 -6.21 -1.79
C ASN A 550 19.28 -5.94 -2.88
N SER A 551 19.80 -7.02 -3.46
CA SER A 551 20.83 -6.99 -4.52
C SER A 551 20.34 -6.41 -5.87
N HIS A 552 19.06 -6.06 -6.00
CA HIS A 552 18.52 -5.34 -7.16
C HIS A 552 18.60 -3.81 -7.00
N LEU A 553 19.19 -3.31 -5.92
CA LEU A 553 19.49 -1.89 -5.72
C LEU A 553 20.87 -1.54 -6.29
N GLN A 554 20.88 -0.67 -7.30
CA GLN A 554 22.10 -0.14 -7.91
C GLN A 554 22.57 1.14 -7.19
N GLN A 555 23.87 1.27 -6.95
CA GLN A 555 24.48 2.42 -6.31
C GLN A 555 24.55 3.63 -7.28
N ASN A 556 24.52 4.86 -6.75
CA ASN A 556 24.71 6.07 -7.53
C ASN A 556 26.20 6.24 -7.94
N PRO A 557 26.51 6.74 -9.15
CA PRO A 557 27.89 6.77 -9.66
C PRO A 557 28.83 7.63 -8.81
N GLY A 558 29.87 7.01 -8.25
CA GLY A 558 30.90 7.67 -7.43
C GLY A 558 30.96 7.19 -5.97
N TYR A 559 30.00 6.36 -5.56
CA TYR A 559 29.92 5.68 -4.27
C TYR A 559 30.09 4.16 -4.42
#